data_AF-A0A932PRQ5-F1
#
_entry.id   AF-A0A932PRQ5-F1
#
_cell.length_a   1.000
_cell.length_b   1.000
_cell.length_c   1.000
_cell.angle_alpha   90.00
_cell.angle_beta   90.00
_cell.angle_gamma   90.00
#
_symmetry.space_group_name_H-M   'P 1'
#
loop_
_entity.id
_entity.type
_entity.pdbx_description
1 polymer ?
#
loop_
_entity_poly.entity_id
_entity_poly.type
_entity_poly.pdbx_seq_one_letter_code
_entity_poly.pdbx_strand_id
1 'polypeptide(L)'
;MNNLGFGSLKRGIMIGAIADRHSIEAIVRELKLEDRVMILKTEFDPFLTKGKFLPWNFRKINQNYQNFINRTSQLLDQKKDERTRLKAKQLVLQFARTCKIDPVLPDDSNPHDYLGTKAYKLYNQLKPLCY
;
A
#
# COMPACT_ATOMS: atom_id res chain seq x y z
N MET A 1 2.14 7.83 -12.42
CA MET A 1 2.20 6.37 -12.66
C MET A 1 2.14 5.49 -11.40
N ASN A 2 2.26 6.01 -10.17
CA ASN A 2 2.13 5.18 -8.93
C ASN A 2 0.69 4.89 -8.47
N ASN A 3 -0.35 5.32 -9.19
CA ASN A 3 -1.74 5.21 -8.72
C ASN A 3 -2.40 3.84 -8.96
N LEU A 4 -1.72 2.92 -9.65
CA LEU A 4 -2.26 1.60 -10.01
C LEU A 4 -1.58 0.45 -9.24
N GLY A 5 -0.75 0.76 -8.24
CA GLY A 5 -0.06 -0.27 -7.45
C GLY A 5 1.02 -1.04 -8.22
N PHE A 6 1.51 -0.53 -9.35
CA PHE A 6 2.61 -1.17 -10.07
C PHE A 6 3.97 -0.86 -9.43
N GLY A 7 4.84 -1.86 -9.37
CA GLY A 7 6.26 -1.72 -9.08
C GLY A 7 7.12 -2.09 -10.29
N SER A 8 8.29 -1.48 -10.40
CA SER A 8 9.26 -1.79 -11.46
C SER A 8 10.14 -2.97 -11.04
N LEU A 9 10.02 -4.11 -11.72
CA LEU A 9 10.87 -5.28 -11.47
C LEU A 9 12.26 -5.10 -12.09
N LYS A 10 12.30 -4.60 -13.33
CA LYS A 10 13.50 -4.21 -14.08
C LYS A 10 13.12 -3.18 -15.14
N ARG A 11 14.10 -2.57 -15.81
CA ARG A 11 13.84 -1.61 -16.90
C ARG A 11 12.91 -2.24 -17.95
N GLY A 12 11.77 -1.59 -18.20
CA GLY A 12 10.76 -2.04 -19.16
C GLY A 12 9.79 -3.11 -18.65
N ILE A 13 9.91 -3.58 -17.41
CA ILE A 13 8.95 -4.52 -16.80
C ILE A 13 8.37 -3.96 -15.53
N MET A 14 7.05 -3.76 -15.56
CA MET A 14 6.24 -3.35 -14.41
C MET A 14 5.31 -4.49 -14.02
N ILE A 15 5.13 -4.70 -12.73
CA ILE A 15 4.22 -5.72 -12.16
C ILE A 15 3.27 -5.04 -11.19
N GLY A 16 2.00 -5.43 -11.22
CA GLY A 16 0.96 -4.94 -10.30
C GLY A 16 0.09 -6.12 -9.88
N ALA A 17 -0.41 -6.07 -8.64
CA ALA A 17 -1.16 -7.19 -8.06
C ALA A 17 -2.67 -7.15 -8.34
N ILE A 18 -3.25 -5.95 -8.49
CA ILE A 18 -4.70 -5.75 -8.61
C ILE A 18 -5.07 -5.01 -9.90
N ALA A 19 -4.15 -4.91 -10.86
CA ALA A 19 -4.39 -4.07 -12.00
C ALA A 19 -5.45 -4.69 -12.94
N ASP A 20 -6.60 -4.01 -13.06
CA ASP A 20 -7.63 -4.33 -14.05
C ASP A 20 -7.07 -4.10 -15.46
N ARG A 21 -7.11 -5.16 -16.28
CA ARG A 21 -6.56 -5.13 -17.64
C ARG A 21 -7.18 -4.01 -18.47
N HIS A 22 -8.49 -3.79 -18.36
CA HIS A 22 -9.18 -2.75 -19.13
C HIS A 22 -8.70 -1.36 -18.76
N SER A 23 -8.50 -1.10 -17.48
CA SER A 23 -7.93 0.16 -16.99
C SER A 23 -6.51 0.41 -17.51
N ILE A 24 -5.66 -0.63 -17.59
CA ILE A 24 -4.31 -0.50 -18.16
C ILE A 24 -4.40 -0.24 -19.67
N GLU A 25 -5.21 -1.01 -20.40
CA GLU A 25 -5.41 -0.86 -21.84
C GLU A 25 -5.92 0.54 -22.20
N ALA A 26 -6.83 1.10 -21.41
CA ALA A 26 -7.32 2.46 -21.59
C ALA A 26 -6.18 3.50 -21.50
N ILE A 27 -5.30 3.37 -20.51
CA ILE A 27 -4.14 4.27 -20.33
C ILE A 27 -3.13 4.08 -21.46
N VAL A 28 -2.86 2.83 -21.88
CA VAL A 28 -1.94 2.55 -22.99
C VAL A 28 -2.44 3.19 -24.29
N ARG A 29 -3.76 3.13 -24.55
CA ARG A 29 -4.39 3.79 -25.69
C ARG A 29 -4.34 5.32 -25.59
N GLU A 30 -4.69 5.87 -24.43
CA GLU A 30 -4.64 7.32 -24.19
C GLU A 30 -3.24 7.89 -24.46
N LEU A 31 -2.20 7.14 -24.06
CA LEU A 31 -0.80 7.52 -24.24
C LEU A 31 -0.21 7.15 -25.62
N LYS A 32 -0.98 6.48 -26.50
CA LYS A 32 -0.52 5.98 -27.81
C LYS A 32 0.71 5.07 -27.73
N LEU A 33 0.69 4.13 -26.80
CA LEU A 33 1.79 3.22 -26.49
C LEU A 33 1.51 1.76 -26.88
N GLU A 34 0.48 1.50 -27.68
CA GLU A 34 0.00 0.15 -28.03
C GLU A 34 1.09 -0.72 -28.64
N ASP A 35 1.92 -0.16 -29.53
CA ASP A 35 3.01 -0.90 -30.19
C ASP A 35 4.27 -1.05 -29.31
N ARG A 36 4.27 -0.46 -28.11
CA ARG A 36 5.43 -0.38 -27.21
C ARG A 36 5.22 -1.09 -25.87
N VAL A 37 3.99 -1.50 -25.56
CA VAL A 37 3.62 -2.08 -24.27
C VAL A 37 2.92 -3.41 -24.50
N MET A 38 3.48 -4.46 -23.92
CA MET A 38 2.83 -5.78 -23.85
C MET A 38 2.21 -5.96 -22.46
N ILE A 39 0.91 -6.23 -22.41
CA ILE A 39 0.19 -6.51 -21.16
C ILE A 39 0.02 -8.01 -21.03
N LEU A 40 0.61 -8.58 -19.98
CA LEU A 40 0.53 -10.00 -19.66
C LEU A 40 -0.28 -10.18 -18.37
N LYS A 41 -1.16 -11.18 -18.36
CA LYS A 41 -1.79 -11.67 -17.13
C LYS A 41 -1.03 -12.92 -16.70
N THR A 42 -0.54 -12.91 -15.46
CA THR A 42 0.07 -14.07 -14.82
C THR A 42 -0.82 -14.55 -13.69
N GLU A 43 -0.79 -15.84 -13.42
CA GLU A 43 -1.33 -16.38 -12.18
C GLU A 43 -0.30 -16.23 -11.06
N PHE A 44 -0.80 -16.13 -9.83
CA PHE A 44 0.04 -16.03 -8.65
C PHE A 44 0.58 -17.42 -8.29
N ASP A 45 1.90 -17.57 -8.25
CA ASP A 45 2.56 -18.77 -7.73
C ASP A 45 3.13 -18.48 -6.33
N PRO A 46 2.53 -19.04 -5.25
CA PRO A 46 3.02 -18.88 -3.88
C PRO A 46 4.44 -19.41 -3.65
N PHE A 47 4.96 -20.29 -4.51
CA PHE A 47 6.32 -20.80 -4.40
C PHE A 47 7.36 -19.79 -4.89
N LEU A 48 7.00 -18.88 -5.80
CA LEU A 48 7.89 -17.84 -6.35
C LEU A 48 8.01 -16.61 -5.45
N THR A 49 7.06 -16.38 -4.55
CA THR A 49 7.01 -15.20 -3.66
C THR A 49 7.81 -15.30 -2.38
N LYS A 50 8.36 -16.48 -2.05
CA LYS A 50 9.30 -16.62 -0.93
C LYS A 50 10.65 -15.92 -1.17
N GLY A 51 10.88 -15.41 -2.40
CA GLY A 51 12.12 -14.75 -2.81
C GLY A 51 12.03 -13.23 -2.97
N LYS A 52 13.19 -12.57 -2.90
CA LYS A 52 13.52 -11.13 -2.99
C LYS A 52 13.03 -10.38 -4.26
N PHE A 53 12.06 -10.90 -5.01
CA PHE A 53 11.69 -10.43 -6.34
C PHE A 53 10.54 -9.44 -6.37
N LEU A 54 9.97 -9.07 -5.23
CA LEU A 54 8.94 -8.05 -5.19
C LEU A 54 9.59 -6.65 -5.27
N PRO A 55 9.15 -5.78 -6.20
CA PRO A 55 9.71 -4.43 -6.35
C PRO A 55 9.37 -3.49 -5.19
N TRP A 56 8.50 -3.92 -4.28
CA TRP A 56 8.06 -3.14 -3.13
C TRP A 56 8.96 -3.38 -1.92
N ASN A 57 9.35 -2.29 -1.25
CA ASN A 57 10.15 -2.35 -0.04
C ASN A 57 9.25 -2.62 1.18
N PHE A 58 8.85 -3.89 1.35
CA PHE A 58 8.02 -4.31 2.48
C PHE A 58 8.62 -4.00 3.84
N ARG A 59 9.96 -4.01 3.97
CA ARG A 59 10.64 -3.58 5.19
C ARG A 59 10.31 -2.14 5.55
N LYS A 60 10.39 -1.22 4.58
CA LYS A 60 10.05 0.19 4.79
C LYS A 60 8.55 0.39 5.04
N ILE A 61 7.69 -0.35 4.33
CA ILE A 61 6.24 -0.31 4.52
C ILE A 61 5.87 -0.77 5.95
N ASN A 62 6.39 -1.92 6.39
CA ASN A 62 6.19 -2.43 7.75
C ASN A 62 6.76 -1.47 8.80
N GLN A 63 7.93 -0.87 8.59
CA GLN A 63 8.45 0.17 9.50
C GLN A 63 7.50 1.36 9.63
N ASN A 64 6.93 1.84 8.52
CA ASN A 64 5.97 2.93 8.53
C ASN A 64 4.67 2.54 9.26
N TYR A 65 4.16 1.33 9.02
CA TYR A 65 3.00 0.81 9.75
C TYR A 65 3.28 0.61 11.23
N GLN A 66 4.43 0.07 11.61
CA GLN A 66 4.82 -0.09 13.01
C GLN A 66 4.87 1.25 13.73
N ASN A 67 5.46 2.28 13.11
CA ASN A 67 5.49 3.63 13.64
C ASN A 67 4.08 4.21 13.81
N PHE A 68 3.20 4.00 12.81
CA PHE A 68 1.80 4.41 12.90
C PHE A 68 1.07 3.68 14.03
N ILE A 69 1.22 2.36 14.14
CA ILE A 69 0.61 1.51 15.17
C ILE A 69 1.01 2.01 16.57
N ASN A 70 2.32 2.17 16.82
CA ASN A 70 2.82 2.58 18.13
C ASN A 70 2.26 3.94 18.56
N ARG A 71 2.30 4.93 17.66
CA ARG A 71 1.80 6.28 17.96
C ARG A 71 0.29 6.33 18.11
N THR A 72 -0.44 5.51 17.34
CA THR A 72 -1.90 5.45 17.41
C THR A 72 -2.34 4.80 18.72
N SER A 73 -1.75 3.66 19.09
CA SER A 73 -2.04 3.02 20.38
C SER A 73 -1.82 3.98 21.55
N GLN A 74 -0.69 4.69 21.59
CA GLN A 74 -0.42 5.71 22.61
C GLN A 74 -1.43 6.86 22.62
N LEU A 75 -1.98 7.23 21.47
CA LEU A 75 -2.95 8.32 21.35
C LEU A 75 -4.36 7.90 21.77
N LEU A 76 -4.75 6.65 21.47
CA LEU A 76 -6.06 6.12 21.84
C LEU A 76 -6.25 6.03 23.36
N ASP A 77 -5.16 5.90 24.12
CA ASP A 77 -5.18 5.89 25.58
C ASP A 77 -5.19 7.31 26.21
N GLN A 78 -5.08 8.37 25.42
CA GLN A 78 -5.03 9.76 25.90
C GLN A 78 -6.43 10.39 26.05
N LYS A 79 -6.54 11.42 26.91
CA LYS A 79 -7.74 12.25 26.98
C LYS A 79 -8.02 12.90 25.60
N LYS A 80 -9.30 12.91 25.23
CA LYS A 80 -9.76 13.48 23.96
C LYS A 80 -9.86 15.00 24.07
N ASP A 81 -8.78 15.68 23.74
CA ASP A 81 -8.70 17.14 23.67
C ASP A 81 -8.32 17.62 22.26
N GLU A 82 -8.22 18.94 22.09
CA GLU A 82 -7.85 19.56 20.81
C GLU A 82 -6.48 19.10 20.29
N ARG A 83 -5.53 18.82 21.19
CA ARG A 83 -4.19 18.34 20.83
C ARG A 83 -4.26 16.91 20.30
N THR A 84 -5.10 16.07 20.89
CA THR A 84 -5.39 14.72 20.44
C THR A 84 -5.98 14.73 19.03
N ARG A 85 -6.91 15.66 18.74
CA ARG A 85 -7.48 15.83 17.40
C ARG A 85 -6.42 16.18 16.35
N LEU A 86 -5.53 17.12 16.65
CA LEU A 86 -4.45 17.49 15.72
C LEU A 86 -3.49 16.32 15.46
N LYS A 87 -3.10 15.59 16.52
CA LYS A 87 -2.26 14.38 16.38
C LYS A 87 -2.95 13.30 15.57
N ALA A 88 -4.26 13.11 15.74
CA ALA A 88 -5.03 12.13 14.96
C ALA A 88 -4.99 12.45 13.46
N LYS A 89 -5.18 13.72 13.07
CA LYS A 89 -5.07 14.15 11.67
C LYS A 89 -3.68 13.89 11.09
N GLN A 90 -2.62 14.15 11.86
CA GLN A 90 -1.24 13.87 11.43
C GLN A 90 -1.01 12.36 11.21
N LEU A 91 -1.53 11.52 12.10
CA LEU A 91 -1.42 10.06 11.98
C LEU A 91 -2.24 9.51 10.81
N VAL A 92 -3.43 10.05 10.54
CA VAL A 92 -4.23 9.74 9.34
C VAL A 92 -3.44 10.07 8.07
N LEU A 93 -2.80 11.25 8.02
CA LEU A 93 -1.96 11.62 6.88
C LEU A 93 -0.74 10.69 6.74
N GLN A 94 -0.11 10.30 7.84
CA GLN A 94 0.99 9.33 7.83
C GLN A 94 0.53 7.97 7.27
N PHE A 95 -0.62 7.47 7.72
CA PHE A 95 -1.20 6.23 7.20
C PHE A 95 -1.45 6.31 5.69
N ALA A 96 -2.11 7.38 5.23
CA ALA A 96 -2.37 7.60 3.81
C ALA A 96 -1.08 7.66 2.96
N ARG A 97 0.00 8.24 3.48
CA ARG A 97 1.31 8.25 2.81
C ARG A 97 1.90 6.85 2.68
N THR A 98 1.72 5.98 3.68
CA THR A 98 2.13 4.59 3.61
C THR A 98 1.30 3.82 2.57
N CYS A 99 -0.02 3.99 2.56
CA CYS A 99 -0.89 3.33 1.57
C CYS A 99 -0.53 3.69 0.12
N LYS A 100 0.00 4.89 -0.14
CA LYS A 100 0.45 5.29 -1.50
C LYS A 100 1.63 4.49 -2.04
N ILE A 101 2.42 3.88 -1.16
CA ILE A 101 3.58 3.06 -1.55
C ILE A 101 3.33 1.57 -1.32
N ASP A 102 2.20 1.23 -0.71
CA ASP A 102 1.78 -0.12 -0.44
C ASP A 102 1.16 -0.74 -1.71
N PRO A 103 1.64 -1.92 -2.17
CA PRO A 103 1.03 -2.59 -3.31
C PRO A 103 -0.38 -3.14 -3.08
N VAL A 104 -0.83 -3.25 -1.83
CA VAL A 104 -2.09 -3.89 -1.45
C VAL A 104 -2.18 -5.29 -2.07
N LEU A 105 -1.24 -6.17 -1.72
CA LEU A 105 -1.30 -7.54 -2.21
C LEU A 105 -2.49 -8.29 -1.58
N PRO A 106 -3.03 -9.32 -2.25
CA PRO A 106 -3.92 -10.30 -1.62
C PRO A 106 -3.33 -10.84 -0.33
N ASP A 107 -4.17 -11.21 0.64
CA ASP A 107 -3.74 -11.64 1.98
C ASP A 107 -2.73 -12.80 1.93
N ASP A 108 -2.94 -13.76 1.04
CA ASP A 108 -2.07 -14.94 0.83
C ASP A 108 -0.71 -14.60 0.20
N SER A 109 -0.56 -13.39 -0.32
CA SER A 109 0.64 -12.90 -1.02
C SER A 109 1.47 -11.94 -0.17
N ASN A 110 0.95 -11.51 0.99
CA ASN A 110 1.67 -10.63 1.89
C ASN A 110 2.76 -11.39 2.67
N PRO A 111 3.86 -10.72 3.04
CA PRO A 111 4.83 -11.28 3.98
C PRO A 111 4.15 -11.68 5.30
N HIS A 112 4.64 -12.75 5.95
CA HIS A 112 4.10 -13.21 7.24
C HIS A 112 4.08 -12.13 8.34
N ASP A 113 5.00 -11.15 8.28
CA ASP A 113 5.12 -10.05 9.23
C ASP A 113 4.41 -8.76 8.76
N TYR A 114 3.58 -8.83 7.72
CA TYR A 114 2.90 -7.67 7.17
C TYR A 114 1.94 -7.02 8.18
N LEU A 115 2.14 -5.72 8.43
CA LEU A 115 1.43 -4.98 9.47
C LEU A 115 0.21 -4.19 8.98
N GLY A 116 -0.07 -4.19 7.66
CA GLY A 116 -1.11 -3.37 7.07
C GLY A 116 -2.51 -3.65 7.63
N THR A 117 -2.87 -4.92 7.81
CA THR A 117 -4.17 -5.31 8.37
C THR A 117 -4.37 -4.79 9.80
N LYS A 118 -3.33 -4.85 10.64
CA LYS A 118 -3.35 -4.30 12.00
C LYS A 118 -3.42 -2.77 11.98
N ALA A 119 -2.64 -2.13 11.12
CA ALA A 119 -2.66 -0.68 10.96
C ALA A 119 -4.03 -0.17 10.49
N TYR A 120 -4.67 -0.86 9.55
CA TYR A 120 -6.01 -0.51 9.05
C TYR A 120 -7.09 -0.56 10.14
N LYS A 121 -7.04 -1.57 11.02
CA LYS A 121 -7.95 -1.64 12.18
C LYS A 121 -7.80 -0.43 13.10
N LEU A 122 -6.57 -0.05 13.43
CA LEU A 122 -6.30 1.15 14.25
C LEU A 122 -6.68 2.45 13.54
N TYR A 123 -6.48 2.54 12.23
CA TYR A 123 -6.94 3.68 11.44
C TYR A 123 -8.45 3.90 11.56
N ASN A 124 -9.25 2.84 11.51
CA ASN A 124 -10.71 2.95 11.67
C ASN A 124 -11.12 3.42 13.07
N GLN A 125 -10.32 3.11 14.09
CA GLN A 125 -10.54 3.61 15.46
C GLN A 125 -10.07 5.07 15.63
N LEU A 126 -9.02 5.46 14.92
CA LEU A 126 -8.43 6.80 14.97
C LEU A 126 -9.27 7.84 14.20
N LYS A 127 -9.83 7.46 13.04
CA LYS A 127 -10.54 8.36 12.12
C LYS A 127 -11.65 9.20 12.80
N PRO A 128 -12.49 8.65 13.70
CA PRO A 128 -13.51 9.43 14.40
C PRO A 128 -12.93 10.55 15.28
N LEU A 129 -11.70 10.41 15.78
CA LEU A 129 -11.05 11.44 16.63
C LEU A 129 -10.58 12.67 15.86
N CYS A 130 -10.68 12.66 14.52
CA CYS A 130 -10.29 13.79 13.68
C CYS A 130 -11.37 14.88 13.59
N TYR A 131 -12.63 14.56 13.94
CA TYR A 131 -13.80 15.43 13.85
C TYR A 131 -14.24 15.80 15.26
#